data_AF-A0A1D3K6Y3-F1
#
_entry.id   AF-A0A1D3K6Y3-F1
#
_cell.length_a   1.000
_cell.length_b   1.000
_cell.length_c   1.000
_cell.angle_alpha   90.00
_cell.angle_beta   90.00
_cell.angle_gamma   90.00
#
_symmetry.space_group_name_H-M   'P 1'
#
loop_
_entity.id
_entity.type
_entity.pdbx_description
1 polymer ?
#
loop_
_entity_poly.entity_id
_entity_poly.type
_entity_poly.pdbx_seq_one_letter_code
_entity_poly.pdbx_strand_id
1 'polypeptide(L)' 'MADAEAKAFKFTNKELSNRREKLGEIFRGIKGGEFKNNASDATCPSCPAFFVCGAVPSGVLCKKF' A
#
# COMPACT_ATOMS: atom_id res chain seq x y z
N MET A 1 -5.13 -17.60 23.01
CA MET A 1 -4.06 -17.72 22.00
C MET A 1 -4.67 -18.46 20.83
N ALA A 2 -4.94 -17.79 19.71
CA ALA A 2 -5.52 -18.44 18.55
C ALA A 2 -4.42 -19.22 17.83
N ASP A 3 -4.50 -20.55 17.87
CA ASP A 3 -3.62 -21.41 17.07
C ASP A 3 -4.07 -21.28 15.61
N ALA A 4 -3.34 -20.48 14.83
CA ALA A 4 -3.64 -20.27 13.43
C ALA A 4 -3.06 -21.45 12.64
N GLU A 5 -3.92 -22.37 12.22
CA GLU A 5 -3.55 -23.52 11.43
C GLU A 5 -2.84 -23.07 10.13
N ALA A 6 -1.58 -23.49 9.97
CA ALA A 6 -0.75 -23.07 8.84
C ALA A 6 -1.18 -23.82 7.56
N LYS A 7 -1.90 -23.13 6.68
CA LYS A 7 -2.25 -23.68 5.36
C LYS A 7 -1.12 -23.49 4.37
N ALA A 8 -0.62 -24.59 3.81
CA ALA A 8 0.34 -24.54 2.71
C ALA A 8 -0.28 -23.86 1.48
N PHE A 9 0.30 -22.73 1.09
CA PHE A 9 -0.11 -21.96 -0.07
C PHE A 9 1.05 -21.97 -1.08
N LYS A 10 0.78 -22.38 -2.33
CA LYS A 10 1.76 -22.41 -3.40
C LYS A 10 1.29 -21.56 -4.57
N PHE A 11 2.17 -20.67 -5.04
CA PHE A 11 1.96 -19.98 -6.31
C PHE A 11 2.35 -20.88 -7.47
N THR A 12 1.59 -20.81 -8.55
CA THR A 12 2.01 -21.28 -9.87
C THR A 12 3.07 -20.35 -10.45
N ASN A 13 3.85 -20.86 -11.42
CA ASN A 13 4.84 -20.05 -12.14
C ASN A 13 4.21 -18.83 -12.82
N LYS A 14 2.99 -18.99 -13.36
CA LYS A 14 2.25 -17.90 -14.01
C LYS A 14 1.87 -16.80 -13.01
N GLU A 15 1.37 -17.18 -11.83
CA GLU A 15 1.04 -16.21 -10.78
C GLU A 15 2.28 -15.45 -10.30
N LEU A 16 3.42 -16.13 -10.12
CA LEU A 16 4.68 -15.46 -9.76
C LEU A 16 5.14 -14.50 -10.85
N SER A 17 5.04 -14.88 -12.12
CA SER A 17 5.40 -14.02 -13.24
C SER A 17 4.55 -12.76 -13.29
N ASN A 18 3.23 -12.91 -13.24
CA ASN A 18 2.28 -11.79 -13.28
C ASN A 18 2.50 -10.82 -12.11
N ARG A 19 2.79 -11.35 -10.91
CA ARG A 19 3.07 -10.52 -9.73
C ARG A 19 4.36 -9.70 -9.88
N ARG A 20 5.42 -10.29 -10.45
CA ARG A 20 6.67 -9.57 -10.71
C ARG A 20 6.49 -8.43 -11.71
N GLU A 21 5.76 -8.69 -12.79
CA GLU A 21 5.40 -7.65 -13.76
C GLU A 21 4.60 -6.52 -13.10
N LYS A 22 3.58 -6.88 -12.31
CA LYS A 22 2.77 -5.90 -11.59
C LYS A 22 3.59 -5.02 -10.64
N LEU A 23 4.55 -5.60 -9.91
CA LEU A 23 5.46 -4.86 -9.05
C LEU A 23 6.34 -3.89 -9.86
N GLY A 24 6.84 -4.32 -11.02
CA GLY A 24 7.60 -3.45 -11.92
C GLY A 24 6.83 -2.20 -12.33
N GLU A 25 5.56 -2.36 -12.70
CA GLU A 25 4.69 -1.24 -13.07
C GLU A 25 4.39 -0.30 -11.90
N ILE A 26 4.18 -0.85 -10.70
CA ILE A 26 4.01 -0.04 -9.48
C ILE A 26 5.25 0.80 -9.20
N PHE A 27 6.45 0.20 -9.24
CA PHE A 27 7.69 0.93 -8.96
C PHE A 27 8.00 1.98 -10.04
N ARG A 28 7.67 1.69 -11.30
CA ARG A 28 7.77 2.68 -12.38
C ARG A 28 6.88 3.89 -12.12
N GLY A 29 5.62 3.66 -11.71
CA GLY A 29 4.69 4.72 -11.34
C GLY A 29 5.19 5.55 -10.16
N ILE A 30 5.65 4.90 -9.08
CA ILE A 30 6.23 5.60 -7.92
C ILE A 30 7.42 6.49 -8.33
N LYS A 31 8.32 5.97 -9.18
CA LYS A 31 9.47 6.75 -9.69
C LYS A 31 9.02 7.92 -10.57
N GLY A 32 7.88 7.80 -11.24
CA GLY A 32 7.24 8.87 -12.01
C GLY A 32 6.42 9.86 -11.17
N GLY A 33 6.34 9.68 -9.84
CA GLY A 33 5.54 10.53 -8.96
C GLY A 33 4.06 10.15 -8.89
N GLU A 34 3.67 8.99 -9.41
CA GLU A 34 2.29 8.51 -9.36
C GLU A 34 2.01 7.77 -8.04
N PHE A 35 1.36 8.48 -7.10
CA PHE A 35 0.86 7.89 -5.86
C PHE A 35 -0.65 7.72 -5.93
N LYS A 36 -1.10 6.57 -6.42
CA LYS A 36 -2.55 6.30 -6.58
C LYS A 36 -3.23 6.27 -5.22
N ASN A 37 -4.18 7.18 -5.01
CA ASN A 37 -4.94 7.33 -3.76
C ASN A 37 -6.13 6.37 -3.64
N ASN A 38 -6.01 5.14 -4.15
CA ASN A 38 -7.06 4.14 -3.92
C ASN A 38 -6.93 3.70 -2.47
N ALA A 39 -7.58 4.44 -1.57
CA ALA A 39 -7.67 4.09 -0.17
C ALA A 39 -8.28 2.69 -0.06
N SER A 40 -7.58 1.80 0.63
CA SER A 40 -8.17 0.53 1.03
C SER A 40 -9.06 0.78 2.24
N ASP A 41 -10.22 0.15 2.29
CA ASP A 41 -11.03 0.10 3.52
C ASP A 41 -10.25 -0.57 4.67
N ALA A 42 -9.24 -1.38 4.35
CA ALA A 42 -8.31 -1.93 5.30
C ALA A 42 -7.22 -0.91 5.63
N THR A 43 -7.30 -0.32 6.83
CA THR A 43 -6.22 0.52 7.34
C THR A 43 -5.22 -0.34 8.12
N CYS A 44 -3.93 -0.24 7.79
CA CYS A 44 -2.89 -0.98 8.49
C CYS A 44 -2.72 -0.43 9.91
N PRO A 45 -2.94 -1.22 10.98
CA PRO A 45 -2.96 -0.71 12.35
C PRO A 45 -1.60 -0.21 12.84
N SER A 46 -0.51 -0.59 12.18
CA SER A 46 0.85 -0.16 12.49
C SER A 46 1.44 0.86 11.49
N CYS A 47 0.66 1.32 10.51
CA CYS A 47 1.17 2.26 9.52
C CYS A 47 1.34 3.64 10.15
N PRO A 48 2.55 4.23 10.18
CA PRO A 48 2.75 5.58 10.73
C PRO A 48 1.99 6.65 9.91
N ALA A 49 1.62 6.34 8.66
CA ALA A 49 0.79 7.20 7.82
C ALA A 49 -0.72 7.11 8.12
N PHE A 50 -1.16 6.29 9.10
CA PHE A 50 -2.55 6.21 9.56
C PHE A 50 -3.09 7.59 9.97
N PHE A 51 -2.22 8.49 10.48
CA PHE A 51 -2.57 9.86 10.83
C PHE A 51 -2.71 10.82 9.62
N VAL A 52 -2.41 10.39 8.39
CA VAL A 52 -2.16 11.31 7.26
C VAL A 52 -3.00 11.03 6.00
N CYS A 53 -3.91 10.05 5.98
CA CYS A 53 -4.82 9.88 4.84
C CYS A 53 -6.26 10.30 5.16
N GLY A 54 -6.41 11.52 5.68
CA GLY A 54 -7.63 12.32 5.50
C GLY A 54 -7.50 13.19 4.26
N ALA A 55 -8.60 13.80 3.81
CA ALA A 55 -8.52 14.81 2.75
C ALA A 55 -7.50 15.90 3.14
N VAL A 56 -6.60 16.26 2.23
CA VAL A 56 -5.69 17.40 2.44
C VAL A 56 -6.57 18.64 2.62
N PRO A 57 -6.48 19.36 3.76
CA PRO A 57 -7.29 20.55 3.97
C PRO A 57 -6.96 21.59 2.90
N SER A 58 -7.97 22.33 2.44
CA SER A 58 -7.75 23.43 1.52
C SER A 58 -6.95 24.55 2.19
N GLY A 59 -6.07 25.21 1.42
CA GLY A 59 -5.21 26.29 1.91
C GLY A 59 -3.74 25.92 2.00
N VAL A 60 -2.92 26.87 2.47
CA VAL A 60 -1.47 26.68 2.63
C VAL A 60 -1.18 26.01 3.98
N LEU A 61 -0.50 24.87 3.96
CA LEU A 61 -0.02 24.22 5.18
C LEU A 61 1.18 24.99 5.73
N CYS A 62 0.97 25.70 6.85
CA CYS A 62 2.03 26.40 7.57
C CYS A 62 2.48 25.58 8.79
N LYS A 63 3.77 25.22 8.85
CA LYS A 63 4.37 24.63 10.05
C LYS A 63 4.45 25.69 11.15
N LYS A 64 3.72 25.50 12.25
CA LYS A 64 3.94 26.29 13.47
C LYS A 64 5.01 25.58 14.31
N PHE A 65 6.04 26.33 14.70
CA PHE A 65 7.07 25.92 15.65
C PHE A 65 6.65 26.30 17.07
#